data_AF-A0A2G8SSG0-F1
#
_entry.id   AF-A0A2G8SSG0-F1
#
_cell.length_a   1.000
_cell.length_b   1.000
_cell.length_c   1.000
_cell.angle_alpha   90.00
_cell.angle_beta   90.00
_cell.angle_gamma   90.00
#
_symmetry.space_group_name_H-M   'P 1'
#
loop_
_entity.id
_entity.type
_entity.pdbx_description
1 polymer ?
#
loop_
_entity_poly.entity_id
_entity_poly.type
_entity_poly.pdbx_seq_one_letter_code
_entity_poly.pdbx_strand_id
1 'polypeptide(L)'
;MMHPPVGIIGSIVLLAIPFVVGHNHGPNHLAARHEHGHQYTMHGPVIADPTLSINGIPFSTRAHWMRVANAALAELESPCSFSAFATAIVNHTAPGLGELVCIGVNANSKTGNPTLHGEIAAITNCTAVMTDPDGPFRFTPSKAQAAFKQLSLYTNAESCPMCASAIRWSGFREYIYGTSIDALIEQGWGQIRIPSISVFEQSFDLPTQARLIGGLLTNETDPLFFWQFNPDFPCPEGCARVSGTCKPST
;
A
#
# COMPACT_ATOMS: atom_id res chain seq x y z
N MET A 1 52.64 25.83 -22.19
CA MET A 1 52.22 24.82 -21.19
C MET A 1 51.60 25.56 -20.01
N MET A 2 50.54 24.98 -19.44
CA MET A 2 49.69 25.47 -18.34
C MET A 2 48.52 26.40 -18.74
N HIS A 3 47.36 25.78 -18.98
CA HIS A 3 46.04 26.37 -18.74
C HIS A 3 45.65 26.16 -17.27
N PRO A 4 44.98 27.10 -16.60
CA PRO A 4 44.17 26.80 -15.42
C PRO A 4 42.73 26.46 -15.83
N PRO A 5 42.00 25.67 -15.02
CA PRO A 5 40.64 25.23 -15.32
C PRO A 5 39.60 26.29 -14.92
N VAL A 6 38.54 26.38 -15.72
CA VAL A 6 37.32 27.13 -15.41
C VAL A 6 36.51 26.32 -14.38
N GLY A 7 36.39 26.85 -13.16
CA GLY A 7 35.50 26.31 -12.14
C GLY A 7 34.07 26.78 -12.37
N ILE A 8 33.14 25.84 -12.63
CA ILE A 8 31.70 26.11 -12.60
C ILE A 8 31.22 25.82 -11.18
N ILE A 9 31.06 26.89 -10.39
CA ILE A 9 30.36 26.83 -9.11
C ILE A 9 28.87 27.04 -9.43
N GLY A 10 28.14 25.92 -9.51
CA GLY A 10 26.67 25.95 -9.55
C GLY A 10 26.14 26.18 -8.14
N SER A 11 25.73 27.40 -7.83
CA SER A 11 25.01 27.72 -6.60
C SER A 11 23.65 27.03 -6.59
N ILE A 12 23.48 26.03 -5.72
CA ILE A 12 22.16 25.50 -5.36
C ILE A 12 21.47 26.55 -4.51
N VAL A 13 20.45 27.21 -5.07
CA VAL A 13 19.55 28.07 -4.31
C VAL A 13 18.65 27.15 -3.47
N LEU A 14 18.96 27.04 -2.18
CA LEU A 14 18.04 26.50 -1.18
C LEU A 14 16.87 27.49 -1.04
N LEU A 15 15.75 27.22 -1.71
CA LEU A 15 14.49 27.91 -1.45
C LEU A 15 13.97 27.47 -0.08
N ALA A 16 14.26 28.26 0.95
CA ALA A 16 13.60 28.14 2.24
C ALA A 16 12.12 28.52 2.06
N ILE A 17 11.23 27.53 2.07
CA ILE A 17 9.78 27.75 2.13
C ILE A 17 9.44 28.10 3.58
N PRO A 18 8.98 29.32 3.91
CA PRO A 18 8.55 29.64 5.27
C PRO A 18 7.25 28.89 5.59
N PHE A 19 7.25 28.13 6.68
CA PHE A 19 6.03 27.60 7.29
C PHE A 19 5.23 28.77 7.89
N VAL A 20 4.05 29.05 7.32
CA VAL A 20 3.05 29.92 7.94
C VAL A 20 2.00 29.04 8.61
N VAL A 21 1.98 29.04 9.94
CA VAL A 21 0.87 28.50 10.73
C VAL A 21 -0.23 29.56 10.76
N GLY A 22 -1.27 29.37 9.95
CA GLY A 22 -2.47 30.22 9.96
C GLY A 22 -3.61 29.54 10.72
N HIS A 23 -3.92 30.02 11.92
CA HIS A 23 -5.24 29.85 12.52
C HIS A 23 -6.18 30.89 11.92
N ASN A 24 -7.35 30.48 11.42
CA ASN A 24 -8.46 31.41 11.23
C ASN A 24 -9.83 30.72 11.34
N HIS A 25 -10.69 31.30 12.17
CA HIS A 25 -12.09 30.94 12.38
C HIS A 25 -13.02 31.85 11.55
N GLY A 26 -14.07 31.26 10.97
CA GLY A 26 -15.37 31.89 10.65
C GLY A 26 -15.67 32.17 9.16
N PRO A 27 -16.95 32.39 8.78
CA PRO A 27 -18.10 31.52 9.00
C PRO A 27 -18.91 31.21 7.71
N ASN A 28 -19.71 30.14 7.79
CA ASN A 28 -20.95 29.81 7.05
C ASN A 28 -21.14 30.33 5.61
N HIS A 29 -20.91 29.42 4.65
CA HIS A 29 -21.67 29.40 3.40
C HIS A 29 -22.48 28.11 3.28
N LEU A 30 -23.80 28.28 3.25
CA LEU A 30 -24.80 27.24 2.96
C LEU A 30 -24.54 26.68 1.56
N ALA A 31 -23.98 25.48 1.49
CA ALA A 31 -23.97 24.68 0.28
C ALA A 31 -25.24 23.80 0.26
N ALA A 32 -26.01 23.91 -0.82
CA ALA A 32 -27.18 23.09 -1.09
C ALA A 32 -26.79 21.61 -1.06
N ARG A 33 -27.47 20.84 -0.20
CA ARG A 33 -27.37 19.38 -0.15
C ARG A 33 -27.97 18.79 -1.43
N HIS A 34 -27.14 18.22 -2.28
CA HIS A 34 -27.56 17.15 -3.16
C HIS A 34 -27.45 15.83 -2.38
N GLU A 35 -28.56 15.42 -1.78
CA GLU A 35 -28.70 14.07 -1.22
C GLU A 35 -28.80 13.06 -2.36
N HIS A 36 -27.66 12.52 -2.78
CA HIS A 36 -27.63 11.22 -3.45
C HIS A 36 -27.49 10.15 -2.38
N GLY A 37 -28.64 9.77 -1.80
CA GLY A 37 -28.76 8.57 -0.99
C GLY A 37 -28.60 7.34 -1.87
N HIS A 38 -27.36 7.00 -2.23
CA HIS A 38 -27.04 5.65 -2.65
C HIS A 38 -26.74 4.85 -1.38
N GLN A 39 -27.78 4.20 -0.88
CA GLN A 39 -27.68 3.13 0.09
C GLN A 39 -26.91 1.97 -0.56
N TYR A 40 -25.58 2.04 -0.50
CA TYR A 40 -24.70 0.98 -0.97
C TYR A 40 -24.73 -0.12 0.09
N THR A 41 -25.75 -0.98 0.03
CA THR A 41 -25.70 -2.27 0.70
C THR A 41 -24.58 -3.07 0.05
N MET A 42 -23.38 -3.00 0.62
CA MET A 42 -22.23 -3.87 0.33
C MET A 42 -22.53 -5.29 0.79
N HIS A 43 -23.46 -5.95 0.10
CA HIS A 43 -23.60 -7.39 0.12
C HIS A 43 -23.41 -7.89 -1.32
N GLY A 44 -22.15 -7.89 -1.75
CA GLY A 44 -21.62 -8.61 -2.92
C GLY A 44 -20.49 -9.54 -2.44
N PRO A 45 -20.31 -10.71 -3.08
CA PRO A 45 -20.15 -12.01 -2.42
C PRO A 45 -18.88 -12.10 -1.58
N VAL A 46 -18.95 -12.86 -0.49
CA VAL A 46 -17.81 -13.27 0.33
C VAL A 46 -16.73 -13.90 -0.58
N ILE A 47 -15.70 -13.14 -0.97
CA ILE A 47 -14.60 -13.62 -1.84
C ILE A 47 -13.49 -14.32 -1.00
N ALA A 48 -13.52 -14.13 0.32
CA ALA A 48 -12.59 -14.74 1.27
C ALA A 48 -13.08 -16.10 1.81
N ASP A 49 -13.79 -16.89 1.00
CA ASP A 49 -14.16 -18.26 1.40
C ASP A 49 -12.90 -19.17 1.40
N PRO A 50 -12.56 -19.83 2.52
CA PRO A 50 -11.39 -20.71 2.64
C PRO A 50 -11.37 -21.88 1.65
N THR A 51 -12.54 -22.25 1.11
CA THR A 51 -12.72 -23.36 0.18
C THR A 51 -12.60 -22.95 -1.29
N LEU A 52 -12.54 -21.63 -1.57
CA LEU A 52 -12.57 -21.11 -2.93
C LEU A 52 -11.16 -21.02 -3.55
N SER A 53 -11.00 -21.60 -4.74
CA SER A 53 -9.90 -21.29 -5.64
C SER A 53 -10.37 -20.23 -6.64
N ILE A 54 -9.59 -19.16 -6.79
CA ILE A 54 -9.86 -18.11 -7.78
C ILE A 54 -8.63 -18.01 -8.67
N ASN A 55 -8.80 -18.00 -10.00
CA ASN A 55 -7.70 -18.03 -10.97
C ASN A 55 -6.71 -19.22 -10.79
N GLY A 56 -7.18 -20.33 -10.19
CA GLY A 56 -6.34 -21.50 -9.91
C GLY A 56 -5.45 -21.36 -8.66
N ILE A 57 -5.52 -20.24 -7.94
CA ILE A 57 -4.77 -20.00 -6.71
C ILE A 57 -5.67 -20.33 -5.50
N PRO A 58 -5.32 -21.31 -4.66
CA PRO A 58 -6.07 -21.65 -3.45
C PRO A 58 -6.04 -20.53 -2.40
N PHE A 59 -7.07 -20.49 -1.55
CA PHE A 59 -7.09 -19.58 -0.40
C PHE A 59 -5.85 -19.71 0.49
N SER A 60 -5.39 -20.93 0.78
CA SER A 60 -4.20 -21.16 1.62
C SER A 60 -2.94 -20.49 1.06
N THR A 61 -2.77 -20.50 -0.26
CA THR A 61 -1.68 -19.79 -0.94
C THR A 61 -1.83 -18.28 -0.81
N ARG A 62 -3.05 -17.75 -0.97
CA ARG A 62 -3.30 -16.31 -0.76
C ARG A 62 -3.03 -15.89 0.68
N ALA A 63 -3.51 -16.67 1.63
CA ALA A 63 -3.32 -16.45 3.05
C ALA A 63 -1.83 -16.45 3.41
N HIS A 64 -1.03 -17.36 2.84
CA HIS A 64 0.42 -17.34 2.97
C HIS A 64 1.02 -15.99 2.55
N TRP A 65 0.70 -15.49 1.35
CA TRP A 65 1.28 -14.24 0.85
C TRP A 65 0.77 -12.99 1.56
N MET A 66 -0.47 -12.99 2.05
CA MET A 66 -0.94 -11.91 2.92
C MET A 66 -0.17 -11.89 4.25
N ARG A 67 0.15 -13.05 4.82
CA ARG A 67 1.01 -13.13 6.01
C ARG A 67 2.43 -12.69 5.73
N VAL A 68 2.98 -12.96 4.54
CA VAL A 68 4.27 -12.40 4.12
C VAL A 68 4.21 -10.87 4.05
N ALA A 69 3.12 -10.29 3.51
CA ALA A 69 2.93 -8.84 3.53
C ALA A 69 2.88 -8.30 4.98
N ASN A 70 2.15 -8.95 5.88
CA ASN A 70 2.11 -8.55 7.30
C ASN A 70 3.49 -8.65 7.98
N ALA A 71 4.24 -9.74 7.74
CA ALA A 71 5.56 -9.97 8.32
C ALA A 71 6.60 -8.92 7.89
N ALA A 72 6.45 -8.35 6.68
CA ALA A 72 7.33 -7.30 6.17
C ALA A 72 7.41 -6.07 7.10
N LEU A 73 6.37 -5.80 7.92
CA LEU A 73 6.40 -4.75 8.93
C LEU A 73 7.54 -4.95 9.93
N ALA A 74 7.64 -6.14 10.52
CA ALA A 74 8.67 -6.45 11.50
C ALA A 74 10.05 -6.58 10.84
N GLU A 75 10.12 -7.10 9.61
CA GLU A 75 11.38 -7.28 8.88
C GLU A 75 12.02 -5.96 8.43
N LEU A 76 11.21 -4.99 8.00
CA LEU A 76 11.71 -3.75 7.38
C LEU A 76 11.63 -2.52 8.31
N GLU A 77 10.81 -2.58 9.35
CA GLU A 77 10.60 -1.44 10.26
C GLU A 77 10.43 -1.87 11.73
N SER A 78 9.24 -2.31 12.12
CA SER A 78 8.90 -2.66 13.49
C SER A 78 7.57 -3.43 13.55
N PRO A 79 7.43 -4.42 14.45
CA PRO A 79 6.14 -5.09 14.70
C PRO A 79 5.04 -4.16 15.23
N CYS A 80 5.39 -2.97 15.76
CA CYS A 80 4.44 -1.92 16.15
C CYS A 80 4.65 -0.64 15.34
N SER A 81 4.90 -0.74 14.04
CA SER A 81 4.86 0.44 13.17
C SER A 81 3.50 1.13 13.31
N PHE A 82 3.49 2.44 13.54
CA PHE A 82 2.25 3.20 13.62
C PHE A 82 1.51 3.10 12.28
N SER A 83 2.17 3.46 11.19
CA SER A 83 1.65 3.34 9.81
C SER A 83 1.89 1.95 9.26
N ALA A 84 1.23 0.95 9.85
CA ALA A 84 1.41 -0.49 9.59
C ALA A 84 0.93 -0.98 8.20
N PHE A 85 1.13 -0.21 7.13
CA PHE A 85 0.75 -0.59 5.77
C PHE A 85 1.91 -1.31 5.08
N ALA A 86 1.68 -2.52 4.64
CA ALA A 86 2.68 -3.37 4.03
C ALA A 86 2.13 -4.14 2.82
N THR A 87 3.03 -4.45 1.91
CA THR A 87 2.69 -5.04 0.61
C THR A 87 3.73 -6.07 0.20
N ALA A 88 3.26 -7.19 -0.34
CA ALA A 88 4.07 -8.20 -1.02
C ALA A 88 3.63 -8.33 -2.49
N ILE A 89 4.59 -8.45 -3.40
CA ILE A 89 4.34 -8.67 -4.82
C ILE A 89 4.91 -10.02 -5.21
N VAL A 90 4.05 -10.84 -5.82
CA VAL A 90 4.29 -12.28 -5.98
C VAL A 90 4.08 -12.70 -7.44
N ASN A 91 4.99 -13.55 -7.93
CA ASN A 91 4.86 -14.24 -9.19
C ASN A 91 4.19 -15.62 -8.99
N HIS A 92 2.90 -15.72 -9.32
CA HIS A 92 2.14 -16.99 -9.27
C HIS A 92 2.33 -17.89 -10.49
N THR A 93 3.17 -17.50 -11.45
CA THR A 93 3.56 -18.38 -12.58
C THR A 93 4.63 -19.40 -12.18
N ALA A 94 5.33 -19.13 -11.07
CA ALA A 94 6.27 -20.08 -10.48
C ALA A 94 5.53 -21.25 -9.79
N PRO A 95 6.13 -22.45 -9.70
CA PRO A 95 5.51 -23.61 -9.04
C PRO A 95 5.21 -23.40 -7.55
N GLY A 96 4.40 -24.29 -6.97
CA GLY A 96 4.12 -24.31 -5.53
C GLY A 96 3.26 -23.14 -5.09
N LEU A 97 3.76 -22.35 -4.13
CA LEU A 97 3.05 -21.16 -3.64
C LEU A 97 3.22 -19.96 -4.58
N GLY A 98 4.11 -20.02 -5.57
CA GLY A 98 4.62 -18.87 -6.30
C GLY A 98 5.96 -18.38 -5.73
N GLU A 99 6.48 -17.30 -6.29
CA GLU A 99 7.78 -16.72 -5.92
C GLU A 99 7.60 -15.26 -5.48
N LEU A 100 8.18 -14.89 -4.34
CA LEU A 100 8.21 -13.51 -3.88
C LEU A 100 9.14 -12.69 -4.79
N VAL A 101 8.64 -11.60 -5.37
CA VAL A 101 9.47 -10.68 -6.16
C VAL A 101 10.04 -9.59 -5.27
N CYS A 102 9.19 -8.96 -4.46
CA CYS A 102 9.60 -7.93 -3.51
C CYS A 102 8.53 -7.69 -2.44
N ILE A 103 8.92 -6.95 -1.41
CA ILE A 103 8.06 -6.40 -0.37
C ILE A 103 8.27 -4.90 -0.23
N GLY A 104 7.30 -4.21 0.37
CA GLY A 104 7.38 -2.79 0.72
C GLY A 104 6.52 -2.48 1.93
N VAL A 105 6.98 -1.52 2.74
CA VAL A 105 6.24 -0.96 3.87
C VAL A 105 6.12 0.54 3.69
N ASN A 106 5.08 1.14 4.27
CA ASN A 106 4.93 2.59 4.27
C ASN A 106 6.19 3.24 4.88
N ALA A 107 6.77 4.17 4.15
CA ALA A 107 8.00 4.85 4.55
C ALA A 107 7.86 6.37 4.45
N ASN A 108 6.63 6.90 4.46
CA ASN A 108 6.37 8.31 4.22
C ASN A 108 7.08 9.22 5.23
N SER A 109 6.97 8.91 6.52
CA SER A 109 7.55 9.67 7.61
C SER A 109 9.06 9.45 7.71
N LYS A 110 9.52 8.23 7.40
CA LYS A 110 10.94 7.86 7.39
C LYS A 110 11.72 8.58 6.30
N THR A 111 11.11 8.76 5.13
CA THR A 111 11.76 9.34 3.94
C THR A 111 11.42 10.80 3.69
N GLY A 112 10.37 11.32 4.35
CA GLY A 112 9.80 12.63 4.06
C GLY A 112 9.01 12.68 2.74
N ASN A 113 8.83 11.55 2.04
CA ASN A 113 8.03 11.48 0.82
C ASN A 113 6.58 11.08 1.15
N PRO A 114 5.59 11.98 1.05
CA PRO A 114 4.21 11.68 1.45
C PRO A 114 3.54 10.61 0.59
N THR A 115 4.04 10.31 -0.62
CA THR A 115 3.44 9.31 -1.51
C THR A 115 3.98 7.90 -1.28
N LEU A 116 5.02 7.72 -0.44
CA LEU A 116 5.70 6.44 -0.26
C LEU A 116 4.95 5.50 0.71
N HIS A 117 3.72 5.17 0.34
CA HIS A 117 2.88 4.15 0.99
C HIS A 117 3.41 2.74 0.66
N GLY A 118 2.93 1.73 1.39
CA GLY A 118 3.41 0.34 1.25
C GLY A 118 3.35 -0.18 -0.20
N GLU A 119 2.29 0.16 -0.92
CA GLU A 119 2.08 -0.29 -2.31
C GLU A 119 3.04 0.41 -3.27
N ILE A 120 3.23 1.73 -3.10
CA ILE A 120 4.17 2.51 -3.91
C ILE A 120 5.61 2.04 -3.63
N ALA A 121 5.95 1.85 -2.36
CA ALA A 121 7.24 1.33 -1.94
C ALA A 121 7.51 -0.06 -2.55
N ALA A 122 6.53 -0.97 -2.52
CA ALA A 122 6.66 -2.29 -3.13
C ALA A 122 6.84 -2.20 -4.66
N ILE A 123 6.05 -1.38 -5.37
CA ILE A 123 6.21 -1.20 -6.82
C ILE A 123 7.62 -0.66 -7.15
N THR A 124 8.10 0.32 -6.40
CA THR A 124 9.47 0.86 -6.54
C THR A 124 10.52 -0.21 -6.29
N ASN A 125 10.40 -0.96 -5.20
CA ASN A 125 11.34 -2.02 -4.83
C ASN A 125 11.37 -3.14 -5.89
N CYS A 126 10.21 -3.58 -6.37
CA CYS A 126 10.12 -4.59 -7.43
C CYS A 126 10.76 -4.11 -8.73
N THR A 127 10.57 -2.84 -9.09
CA THR A 127 11.23 -2.27 -10.27
C THR A 127 12.74 -2.34 -10.10
N ALA A 128 13.27 -1.93 -8.95
CA ALA A 128 14.70 -2.01 -8.65
C ALA A 128 15.23 -3.45 -8.73
N VAL A 129 14.56 -4.42 -8.07
CA VAL A 129 14.92 -5.84 -8.10
C VAL A 129 14.91 -6.41 -9.52
N MET A 130 13.90 -6.08 -10.32
CA MET A 130 13.78 -6.60 -11.68
C MET A 130 14.83 -6.02 -12.63
N THR A 131 15.21 -4.74 -12.44
CA THR A 131 16.15 -4.05 -13.34
C THR A 131 17.60 -4.05 -12.86
N ASP A 132 17.87 -4.61 -11.68
CA ASP A 132 19.23 -4.71 -11.14
C ASP A 132 20.15 -5.44 -12.15
N PRO A 133 21.24 -4.81 -12.63
CA PRO A 133 22.16 -5.42 -13.58
C PRO A 133 22.90 -6.64 -13.03
N ASP A 134 23.09 -6.70 -11.71
CA ASP A 134 23.75 -7.80 -11.01
C ASP A 134 22.75 -8.82 -10.46
N GLY A 135 21.47 -8.42 -10.38
CA GLY A 135 20.36 -9.23 -9.90
C GLY A 135 19.99 -10.43 -10.79
N PRO A 136 19.02 -11.24 -10.37
CA PRO A 136 18.63 -12.47 -11.08
C PRO A 136 17.80 -12.21 -12.35
N PHE A 137 17.09 -11.09 -12.43
CA PHE A 137 16.18 -10.79 -13.54
C PHE A 137 16.85 -10.02 -14.68
N ARG A 138 17.61 -8.95 -14.36
CA ARG A 138 18.33 -8.10 -15.32
C ARG A 138 17.45 -7.60 -16.46
N PHE A 139 16.20 -7.27 -16.14
CA PHE A 139 15.24 -6.82 -17.13
C PHE A 139 15.59 -5.42 -17.61
N THR A 140 15.38 -5.17 -18.90
CA THR A 140 15.27 -3.79 -19.40
C THR A 140 14.08 -3.10 -18.73
N PRO A 141 14.04 -1.76 -18.67
CA PRO A 141 12.88 -1.04 -18.12
C PRO A 141 11.55 -1.44 -18.77
N SER A 142 11.52 -1.64 -20.08
CA SER A 142 10.32 -2.09 -20.81
C SER A 142 9.88 -3.51 -20.42
N LYS A 143 10.83 -4.42 -20.20
CA LYS A 143 10.54 -5.79 -19.76
C LYS A 143 10.07 -5.82 -18.30
N ALA A 144 10.66 -5.00 -17.42
CA ALA A 144 10.20 -4.84 -16.04
C ALA A 144 8.77 -4.28 -15.98
N GLN A 145 8.45 -3.26 -16.79
CA GLN A 145 7.10 -2.73 -16.90
C GLN A 145 6.09 -3.79 -17.38
N ALA A 146 6.48 -4.61 -18.38
CA ALA A 146 5.63 -5.69 -18.87
C ALA A 146 5.45 -6.83 -17.86
N ALA A 147 6.44 -7.08 -16.99
CA ALA A 147 6.42 -8.17 -16.02
C ALA A 147 5.30 -8.01 -14.98
N PHE A 148 4.97 -6.78 -14.57
CA PHE A 148 3.88 -6.51 -13.61
C PHE A 148 2.54 -7.15 -14.01
N LYS A 149 2.28 -7.31 -15.32
CA LYS A 149 1.06 -7.95 -15.85
C LYS A 149 0.88 -9.42 -15.46
N GLN A 150 1.94 -10.06 -14.95
CA GLN A 150 1.93 -11.45 -14.50
C GLN A 150 1.95 -11.56 -12.97
N LEU A 151 2.11 -10.43 -12.27
CA LEU A 151 2.30 -10.40 -10.82
C LEU A 151 0.96 -10.14 -10.10
N SER A 152 0.89 -10.63 -8.87
CA SER A 152 -0.19 -10.34 -7.93
C SER A 152 0.33 -9.48 -6.80
N LEU A 153 -0.43 -8.45 -6.44
CA LEU A 153 -0.13 -7.57 -5.31
C LEU A 153 -1.02 -7.93 -4.12
N TYR A 154 -0.40 -8.22 -2.97
CA TYR A 154 -1.04 -8.47 -1.68
C TYR A 154 -0.72 -7.30 -0.75
N THR A 155 -1.73 -6.56 -0.30
CA THR A 155 -1.56 -5.45 0.66
C THR A 155 -2.44 -5.67 1.88
N ASN A 156 -1.93 -5.41 3.07
CA ASN A 156 -2.66 -5.71 4.31
C ASN A 156 -3.86 -4.80 4.55
N ALA A 157 -3.95 -3.65 3.88
CA ALA A 157 -5.16 -2.83 3.82
C ALA A 157 -5.47 -2.36 2.40
N GLU A 158 -6.73 -2.05 2.18
CA GLU A 158 -7.25 -1.53 0.92
C GLU A 158 -6.52 -0.25 0.52
N SER A 159 -6.02 -0.25 -0.71
CA SER A 159 -5.29 0.85 -1.29
C SER A 159 -6.12 2.11 -1.42
N CYS A 160 -5.59 3.22 -0.89
CA CYS A 160 -6.15 4.54 -1.11
C CYS A 160 -6.17 4.90 -2.61
N PRO A 161 -6.92 5.93 -3.04
CA PRO A 161 -7.10 6.22 -4.47
C PRO A 161 -5.79 6.45 -5.25
N MET A 162 -4.76 6.99 -4.60
CA MET A 162 -3.42 7.12 -5.19
C MET A 162 -2.81 5.75 -5.49
N CYS A 163 -2.75 4.87 -4.48
CA CYS A 163 -2.18 3.54 -4.61
C CYS A 163 -3.00 2.67 -5.56
N ALA A 164 -4.33 2.70 -5.47
CA ALA A 164 -5.23 2.00 -6.39
C ALA A 164 -4.99 2.44 -7.85
N SER A 165 -4.83 3.74 -8.09
CA SER A 165 -4.50 4.26 -9.43
C SER A 165 -3.12 3.79 -9.89
N ALA A 166 -2.11 3.81 -9.02
CA ALA A 166 -0.78 3.32 -9.33
C ALA A 166 -0.79 1.83 -9.71
N ILE A 167 -1.52 1.00 -8.95
CA ILE A 167 -1.71 -0.43 -9.23
C ILE A 167 -2.34 -0.64 -10.62
N ARG A 168 -3.32 0.18 -10.99
CA ARG A 168 -3.95 0.12 -12.32
C ARG A 168 -3.00 0.52 -13.43
N TRP A 169 -2.19 1.55 -13.24
CA TRP A 169 -1.15 1.95 -14.20
C TRP A 169 -0.02 0.93 -14.33
N SER A 170 0.36 0.24 -13.25
CA SER A 170 1.33 -0.86 -13.27
C SER A 170 0.81 -2.09 -14.03
N GLY A 171 -0.52 -2.26 -14.08
CA GLY A 171 -1.18 -3.29 -14.86
C GLY A 171 -1.11 -4.69 -14.25
N PHE A 172 -1.08 -4.80 -12.92
CA PHE A 172 -1.07 -6.07 -12.19
C PHE A 172 -2.15 -7.05 -12.63
N ARG A 173 -1.86 -8.36 -12.55
CA ARG A 173 -2.84 -9.42 -12.82
C ARG A 173 -3.93 -9.44 -11.75
N GLU A 174 -3.52 -9.34 -10.49
CA GLU A 174 -4.39 -9.45 -9.33
C GLU A 174 -4.00 -8.40 -8.28
N TYR A 175 -5.01 -7.82 -7.64
CA TYR A 175 -4.91 -6.90 -6.53
C TYR A 175 -5.72 -7.49 -5.37
N ILE A 176 -5.04 -7.81 -4.28
CA ILE A 176 -5.60 -8.49 -3.12
C ILE A 176 -5.36 -7.64 -1.88
N TYR A 177 -6.41 -7.35 -1.12
CA TYR A 177 -6.30 -6.58 0.11
C TYR A 177 -7.02 -7.23 1.30
N GLY A 178 -6.55 -6.90 2.52
CA GLY A 178 -7.18 -7.27 3.78
C GLY A 178 -8.19 -6.25 4.28
N THR A 179 -7.79 -5.45 5.27
CA THR A 179 -8.62 -4.44 5.94
C THR A 179 -9.18 -3.42 4.95
N SER A 180 -10.48 -3.11 5.00
CA SER A 180 -11.11 -2.16 4.07
C SER A 180 -10.84 -0.70 4.43
N ILE A 181 -11.02 0.21 3.46
CA ILE A 181 -11.01 1.66 3.72
C ILE A 181 -12.06 2.04 4.77
N ASP A 182 -13.24 1.42 4.74
CA ASP A 182 -14.30 1.68 5.72
C ASP A 182 -13.85 1.31 7.14
N ALA A 183 -13.25 0.12 7.32
CA ALA A 183 -12.71 -0.30 8.61
C ALA A 183 -11.59 0.64 9.09
N LEU A 184 -10.70 1.08 8.19
CA LEU A 184 -9.67 2.08 8.52
C LEU A 184 -10.31 3.39 9.03
N ILE A 185 -11.32 3.90 8.32
CA ILE A 185 -12.03 5.14 8.69
C ILE A 185 -12.70 4.99 10.07
N GLU A 186 -13.34 3.85 10.33
CA GLU A 186 -13.98 3.55 11.61
C GLU A 186 -12.98 3.58 12.78
N GLN A 187 -11.73 3.19 12.53
CA GLN A 187 -10.65 3.27 13.52
C GLN A 187 -9.92 4.62 13.57
N GLY A 188 -10.42 5.64 12.86
CA GLY A 188 -9.87 6.99 12.91
C GLY A 188 -8.76 7.30 11.91
N TRP A 189 -8.46 6.39 10.97
CA TRP A 189 -7.51 6.68 9.89
C TRP A 189 -8.09 7.68 8.89
N GLY A 190 -7.32 8.72 8.59
CA GLY A 190 -7.66 9.66 7.52
C GLY A 190 -7.58 8.98 6.15
N GLN A 191 -8.68 8.95 5.41
CA GLN A 191 -8.76 8.36 4.07
C GLN A 191 -9.50 9.29 3.10
N ILE A 192 -9.10 9.27 1.83
CA ILE A 192 -9.97 9.74 0.75
C ILE A 192 -11.02 8.64 0.55
N ARG A 193 -12.29 8.96 0.78
CA ARG A 193 -13.42 8.00 0.78
C ARG A 193 -13.87 7.59 -0.63
N ILE A 194 -12.91 7.12 -1.42
CA ILE A 194 -13.16 6.50 -2.72
C ILE A 194 -12.61 5.07 -2.59
N PRO A 195 -13.48 4.05 -2.59
CA PRO A 195 -13.03 2.67 -2.48
C PRO A 195 -12.24 2.27 -3.73
N SER A 196 -11.34 1.32 -3.58
CA SER A 196 -10.45 0.86 -4.66
C SER A 196 -11.24 0.34 -5.86
N ILE A 197 -12.41 -0.28 -5.63
CA ILE A 197 -13.30 -0.74 -6.70
C ILE A 197 -13.76 0.41 -7.62
N SER A 198 -14.05 1.60 -7.09
CA SER A 198 -14.46 2.74 -7.91
C SER A 198 -13.33 3.22 -8.81
N VAL A 199 -12.08 3.23 -8.32
CA VAL A 199 -10.91 3.55 -9.16
C VAL A 199 -10.75 2.51 -10.27
N PHE A 200 -10.95 1.23 -9.95
CA PHE A 200 -10.84 0.14 -10.91
C PHE A 200 -11.94 0.24 -11.99
N GLU A 201 -13.19 0.49 -11.60
CA GLU A 201 -14.32 0.70 -12.53
C GLU A 201 -14.08 1.87 -13.48
N GLN A 202 -13.48 2.97 -13.00
CA GLN A 202 -13.17 4.15 -13.82
C GLN A 202 -11.89 3.99 -14.68
N SER A 203 -11.22 2.84 -14.61
CA SER A 203 -9.96 2.59 -15.33
C SER A 203 -10.12 1.70 -16.57
N PHE A 204 -11.31 1.69 -17.17
CA PHE A 204 -11.69 0.79 -18.27
C PHE A 204 -10.87 1.02 -19.56
N ASP A 205 -10.33 2.23 -19.78
CA ASP A 205 -9.48 2.55 -20.93
C ASP A 205 -8.06 1.94 -20.84
N LEU A 206 -7.67 1.40 -19.68
CA LEU A 206 -6.35 0.78 -19.52
C LEU A 206 -6.32 -0.64 -20.12
N PRO A 207 -5.19 -1.05 -20.73
CA PRO A 207 -5.11 -2.28 -21.52
C PRO A 207 -5.15 -3.58 -20.69
N THR A 208 -5.15 -3.49 -19.36
CA THR A 208 -5.16 -4.65 -18.46
C THR A 208 -6.37 -4.56 -17.54
N GLN A 209 -6.94 -5.70 -17.18
CA GLN A 209 -8.02 -5.79 -16.20
C GLN A 209 -7.50 -6.58 -15.01
N ALA A 210 -7.16 -5.87 -13.93
CA ALA A 210 -6.70 -6.50 -12.70
C ALA A 210 -7.89 -7.11 -11.95
N ARG A 211 -7.78 -8.36 -11.51
CA ARG A 211 -8.79 -8.94 -10.62
C ARG A 211 -8.62 -8.36 -9.21
N LEU A 212 -9.67 -7.74 -8.69
CA LEU A 212 -9.72 -7.23 -7.33
C LEU A 212 -10.32 -8.28 -6.37
N ILE A 213 -9.64 -8.52 -5.24
CA ILE A 213 -10.08 -9.41 -4.17
C ILE A 213 -9.92 -8.66 -2.84
N GLY A 214 -11.03 -8.35 -2.19
CA GLY A 214 -11.03 -7.64 -0.90
C GLY A 214 -11.29 -8.55 0.30
N GLY A 215 -10.94 -8.08 1.49
CA GLY A 215 -11.29 -8.73 2.75
C GLY A 215 -10.51 -10.02 3.05
N LEU A 216 -9.31 -10.20 2.48
CA LEU A 216 -8.51 -11.39 2.74
C LEU A 216 -7.84 -11.31 4.12
N LEU A 217 -8.14 -12.28 4.98
CA LEU A 217 -7.60 -12.38 6.35
C LEU A 217 -7.85 -11.13 7.22
N THR A 218 -9.04 -10.53 7.16
CA THR A 218 -9.39 -9.38 8.03
C THR A 218 -9.24 -9.69 9.52
N ASN A 219 -9.42 -10.95 9.93
CA ASN A 219 -9.14 -11.40 11.29
C ASN A 219 -7.66 -11.25 11.71
N GLU A 220 -6.72 -11.17 10.75
CA GLU A 220 -5.28 -10.97 11.00
C GLU A 220 -4.83 -9.56 10.61
N THR A 221 -5.41 -8.94 9.57
CA THR A 221 -5.01 -7.60 9.14
C THR A 221 -5.64 -6.48 9.96
N ASP A 222 -6.91 -6.60 10.36
CA ASP A 222 -7.60 -5.54 11.12
C ASP A 222 -6.88 -5.22 12.44
N PRO A 223 -6.44 -6.21 13.26
CA PRO A 223 -5.69 -5.92 14.48
C PRO A 223 -4.41 -5.10 14.27
N LEU A 224 -3.83 -5.08 13.06
CA LEU A 224 -2.66 -4.24 12.77
C LEU A 224 -2.98 -2.75 12.74
N PHE A 225 -4.25 -2.37 12.55
CA PHE A 225 -4.70 -0.98 12.36
C PHE A 225 -5.61 -0.46 13.47
N PHE A 226 -5.96 -1.30 14.44
CA PHE A 226 -7.00 -1.02 15.43
C PHE A 226 -6.44 -0.46 16.76
N TRP A 227 -5.12 -0.44 16.96
CA TRP A 227 -4.49 -0.01 18.23
C TRP A 227 -3.94 1.41 18.24
N GLN A 228 -3.76 2.01 17.05
CA GLN A 228 -3.07 3.28 16.86
C GLN A 228 -3.81 4.45 17.51
N PHE A 229 -5.14 4.47 17.37
CA PHE A 229 -6.02 5.51 17.89
C PHE A 229 -6.95 5.01 19.00
N ASN A 230 -6.76 3.75 19.42
CA ASN A 230 -7.54 3.12 20.48
C ASN A 230 -6.59 2.61 21.59
N PRO A 231 -6.53 3.29 22.75
CA PRO A 231 -5.64 2.90 23.84
C PRO A 231 -6.04 1.55 24.48
N ASP A 232 -7.30 1.14 24.34
CA ASP A 232 -7.84 -0.08 24.95
C ASP A 232 -7.62 -1.32 24.06
N PHE A 233 -7.34 -1.14 22.76
CA PHE A 233 -7.05 -2.25 21.88
C PHE A 233 -5.63 -2.81 22.15
N PRO A 234 -5.45 -4.15 22.15
CA PRO A 234 -4.15 -4.77 22.40
C PRO A 234 -3.06 -4.31 21.43
N CYS A 235 -1.82 -4.19 21.91
CA CYS A 235 -0.69 -3.99 21.02
C CYS A 235 -0.47 -5.23 20.13
N PRO A 236 0.14 -5.06 18.94
CA PRO A 236 0.57 -6.18 18.11
C PRO A 236 1.47 -7.15 18.88
N GLU A 237 1.54 -8.39 18.40
CA GLU A 237 2.45 -9.38 18.95
C GLU A 237 3.89 -8.85 18.98
N GLY A 238 4.61 -9.16 20.06
CA GLY A 238 5.96 -8.63 20.30
C GLY A 238 6.00 -7.17 20.76
N CYS A 239 4.86 -6.53 21.05
CA CYS A 239 4.78 -5.12 21.42
C CYS A 239 4.03 -4.89 22.74
N ALA A 240 4.43 -3.85 23.48
CA ALA A 240 3.81 -3.44 24.74
C ALA A 240 3.50 -1.93 24.73
N ARG A 241 2.42 -1.54 25.42
CA ARG A 241 2.01 -0.13 25.48
C ARG A 241 2.87 0.64 26.47
N VAL A 242 3.57 1.66 25.99
CA VAL A 242 4.45 2.53 26.78
C VAL A 242 4.11 3.98 26.47
N SER A 243 3.62 4.71 27.47
CA SER A 243 3.22 6.12 27.34
C SER A 243 2.17 6.35 26.23
N GLY A 244 1.17 5.47 26.16
CA GLY A 244 0.03 5.60 25.25
C GLY A 244 0.24 4.99 23.86
N THR A 245 1.48 4.69 23.45
CA THR A 245 1.78 4.07 22.15
C THR A 245 2.37 2.67 22.31
N CYS A 246 2.15 1.79 21.33
CA CYS A 246 2.79 0.48 21.31
C CYS A 246 4.25 0.61 20.89
N LYS A 247 5.15 -0.05 21.63
CA LYS A 247 6.59 -0.14 21.36
C LYS A 247 7.02 -1.61 21.37
N PRO A 248 8.14 -1.98 20.73
CA PRO A 248 8.64 -3.34 20.80
C PRO A 248 8.88 -3.73 22.27
N SER A 249 8.43 -4.90 22.66
CA SER A 249 8.69 -5.45 23.99
C SER A 249 10.18 -5.76 24.08
N THR A 250 10.81 -5.32 25.17
CA THR A 250 12.21 -5.66 25.50
C THR A 250 12.36 -7.10 25.94
#